data_AF-A0A1S9PAK6-F1
#
_entry.id   AF-A0A1S9PAK6-F1
#
_cell.length_a   1.000
_cell.length_b   1.000
_cell.length_c   1.000
_cell.angle_alpha   90.00
_cell.angle_beta   90.00
_cell.angle_gamma   90.00
#
_symmetry.space_group_name_H-M   'P 1'
#
loop_
_entity.id
_entity.type
_entity.pdbx_description
1 polymer ?
#
loop_
_entity_poly.entity_id
_entity_poly.type
_entity_poly.pdbx_seq_one_letter_code
_entity_poly.pdbx_strand_id
1 'polypeptide(L)'
;MARYLTEEQLIAHLRLDKAVEQWLGVIKEETYTIIKWLRIDKESASQYSVAYFECFDEGEEDFVDIYEFSQLDPDEPFGVINSFDTVEDALKFDDTSYTAMIGKYVSAGSIQEEYLDYLESRS
;
A
#
# COMPACT_ATOMS: atom_id res chain seq x y z
N MET A 1 4.22 11.59 16.07
CA MET A 1 4.52 10.15 16.33
C MET A 1 5.13 9.58 15.06
N ALA A 2 5.99 8.57 15.14
CA ALA A 2 6.55 7.96 13.94
C ALA A 2 5.43 7.21 13.18
N ARG A 3 4.97 7.79 12.07
CA ARG A 3 3.94 7.21 11.19
C ARG A 3 4.49 5.98 10.45
N TYR A 4 5.74 6.09 10.03
CA TYR A 4 6.43 5.02 9.31
C TYR A 4 7.05 4.02 10.28
N LEU A 5 6.90 2.74 9.94
CA LEU A 5 7.50 1.61 10.64
C LEU A 5 8.98 1.50 10.27
N THR A 6 9.81 1.18 11.26
CA THR A 6 11.16 0.68 10.98
C THR A 6 11.08 -0.73 10.39
N GLU A 7 12.15 -1.20 9.75
CA GLU A 7 12.25 -2.56 9.24
C GLU A 7 11.93 -3.61 10.33
N GLU A 8 12.48 -3.45 11.53
CA GLU A 8 12.20 -4.33 12.67
C GLU A 8 10.71 -4.31 13.07
N GLN A 9 10.08 -3.13 13.06
CA GLN A 9 8.66 -2.99 13.38
C GLN A 9 7.77 -3.58 12.30
N LEU A 10 8.12 -3.40 11.02
CA LEU A 10 7.43 -3.98 9.89
C LEU A 10 7.45 -5.51 9.98
N ILE A 11 8.63 -6.10 10.18
CA ILE A 11 8.77 -7.55 10.30
C ILE A 11 8.00 -8.06 11.52
N ALA A 12 8.02 -7.32 12.63
CA ALA A 12 7.24 -7.66 13.82
C ALA A 12 5.72 -7.60 13.57
N HIS A 13 5.23 -6.61 12.82
CA HIS A 13 3.81 -6.51 12.45
C HIS A 13 3.38 -7.72 11.62
N LEU A 14 4.12 -8.01 10.55
CA LEU A 14 3.84 -9.14 9.68
C LEU A 14 3.88 -10.47 10.44
N ARG A 15 4.85 -10.67 11.34
CA ARG A 15 4.90 -11.87 12.20
C ARG A 15 3.69 -12.04 13.11
N LEU A 16 3.09 -10.94 13.54
CA LEU A 16 1.87 -10.87 14.36
C LEU A 16 0.58 -10.90 13.52
N ASP A 17 0.66 -11.26 12.23
CA ASP A 17 -0.46 -11.31 11.30
C ASP A 17 -1.15 -9.93 11.16
N LYS A 18 -0.36 -8.85 11.30
CA LYS A 18 -0.78 -7.49 11.03
C LYS A 18 -0.23 -7.05 9.68
N ALA A 19 -1.13 -6.68 8.78
CA ALA A 19 -0.77 -6.15 7.48
C ALA A 19 -0.05 -4.81 7.61
N VAL A 20 0.86 -4.57 6.67
CA VAL A 20 1.56 -3.29 6.51
C VAL A 20 1.30 -2.77 5.11
N GLU A 21 1.29 -1.46 4.97
CA GLU A 21 0.89 -0.79 3.73
C GLU A 21 1.92 0.27 3.38
N GLN A 22 2.04 0.59 2.10
CA GLN A 22 2.87 1.70 1.66
C GLN A 22 2.22 2.47 0.54
N TRP A 23 2.18 3.78 0.72
CA TRP A 23 1.84 4.72 -0.33
C TRP A 23 2.99 4.81 -1.34
N LEU A 24 2.69 4.54 -2.61
CA LEU A 24 3.67 4.65 -3.70
C LEU A 24 3.58 5.96 -4.45
N GLY A 25 2.44 6.64 -4.38
CA GLY A 25 2.22 7.92 -5.03
C GLY A 25 0.95 7.96 -5.84
N VAL A 26 0.87 8.98 -6.69
CA VAL A 26 -0.22 9.14 -7.65
C VAL A 26 0.33 9.33 -9.06
N ILE A 27 -0.44 8.91 -10.05
CA ILE A 27 -0.23 9.24 -11.46
C ILE A 27 -1.35 10.16 -11.89
N LYS A 28 -0.99 11.36 -12.33
CA LYS A 28 -1.93 12.32 -12.90
C LYS A 28 -2.01 12.09 -14.40
N GLU A 29 -3.12 11.53 -14.86
CA GLU A 29 -3.47 11.46 -16.27
C GLU A 29 -4.21 12.75 -16.68
N GLU A 30 -4.43 12.96 -17.98
CA GLU A 30 -5.07 14.19 -18.49
C GLU A 30 -6.50 14.38 -17.98
N THR A 31 -7.18 13.28 -17.61
CA THR A 31 -8.62 13.27 -17.28
C THR A 31 -8.95 12.67 -15.91
N TYR A 32 -8.01 11.98 -15.26
CA TYR A 32 -8.21 11.36 -13.96
C TYR A 32 -6.87 11.23 -13.23
N THR A 33 -6.91 10.95 -11.92
CA THR A 33 -5.72 10.61 -11.15
C THR A 33 -5.83 9.16 -10.70
N ILE A 34 -4.73 8.43 -10.76
CA ILE A 34 -4.60 7.06 -10.26
C ILE A 34 -3.79 7.11 -8.97
N ILE A 35 -4.27 6.45 -7.94
CA ILE A 35 -3.58 6.25 -6.67
C ILE A 35 -2.91 4.88 -6.70
N LYS A 36 -1.66 4.84 -6.22
CA LYS A 36 -0.83 3.64 -6.18
C LYS A 36 -0.41 3.34 -4.76
N TRP A 37 -0.68 2.12 -4.32
CA TRP A 37 -0.27 1.68 -3.01
C TRP A 37 -0.04 0.17 -2.96
N LEU A 38 0.68 -0.25 -1.94
CA LEU A 38 0.99 -1.65 -1.66
C LEU A 38 0.43 -2.04 -0.32
N ARG A 39 0.15 -3.33 -0.20
CA ARG A 39 -0.16 -4.00 1.05
C ARG A 39 0.57 -5.33 1.11
N ILE A 40 1.16 -5.61 2.26
CA ILE A 40 1.77 -6.90 2.56
C ILE A 40 0.98 -7.56 3.68
N ASP A 41 0.49 -8.76 3.41
CA ASP A 41 -0.18 -9.62 4.38
C ASP A 41 0.64 -10.89 4.61
N LYS A 42 0.44 -11.48 5.79
CA LYS A 42 0.94 -12.81 6.09
C LYS A 42 -0.22 -13.80 5.93
N GLU A 43 -0.15 -14.63 4.90
CA GLU A 43 -1.17 -15.64 4.59
C GLU A 43 -1.05 -16.86 5.49
N SER A 44 0.18 -17.26 5.82
CA SER A 44 0.44 -18.41 6.68
C SER A 44 1.78 -18.29 7.39
N ALA A 45 2.14 -19.31 8.18
CA ALA A 45 3.39 -19.32 8.95
C ALA A 45 4.66 -19.09 8.10
N SER A 46 4.61 -19.41 6.80
CA SER A 46 5.73 -19.28 5.86
C SER A 46 5.31 -18.72 4.51
N GLN A 47 4.23 -17.93 4.46
CA GLN A 47 3.77 -17.34 3.21
C GLN A 47 3.30 -15.91 3.45
N TYR A 48 3.77 -15.02 2.59
CA TYR A 48 3.46 -13.61 2.55
C TYR A 48 2.86 -13.29 1.19
N SER A 49 1.87 -12.41 1.16
CA SER A 49 1.29 -11.88 -0.06
C SER A 49 1.59 -10.39 -0.14
N VAL A 50 1.94 -9.93 -1.33
CA VAL A 50 2.07 -8.53 -1.69
C VAL A 50 0.96 -8.24 -2.66
N ALA A 51 0.04 -7.36 -2.28
CA ALA A 51 -0.99 -6.83 -3.15
C ALA A 51 -0.62 -5.41 -3.57
N TYR A 52 -0.54 -5.19 -4.88
CA TYR A 52 -0.34 -3.87 -5.49
C TYR A 52 -1.66 -3.35 -6.04
N PHE A 53 -2.09 -2.21 -5.52
CA PHE A 53 -3.36 -1.60 -5.86
C PHE A 53 -3.15 -0.36 -6.72
N GLU A 54 -3.93 -0.29 -7.80
CA GLU A 54 -4.11 0.90 -8.61
C GLU A 54 -5.60 1.22 -8.61
N CYS A 55 -5.98 2.35 -8.01
CA CYS A 55 -7.37 2.78 -7.96
C CYS A 55 -7.52 4.21 -8.47
N PHE A 56 -8.71 4.55 -8.92
CA PHE A 56 -9.03 5.92 -9.31
C PHE A 56 -9.09 6.82 -8.07
N ASP A 57 -8.56 8.04 -8.18
CA ASP A 57 -8.70 9.10 -7.19
C ASP A 57 -10.14 9.63 -7.20
N GLU A 58 -11.01 8.89 -6.52
CA GLU A 58 -12.42 9.24 -6.30
C GLU A 58 -12.65 9.96 -4.97
N GLY A 59 -11.59 10.10 -4.18
CA GLY A 59 -11.65 10.70 -2.85
C GLY A 59 -11.59 12.22 -2.84
N GLU A 60 -12.04 12.74 -1.72
CA GLU A 60 -12.04 14.16 -1.36
C GLU A 60 -11.86 14.29 0.17
N GLU A 61 -11.80 15.50 0.71
CA GLU A 61 -11.49 15.73 2.14
C GLU A 61 -12.43 14.96 3.09
N ASP A 62 -13.68 14.75 2.68
CA ASP A 62 -14.69 13.98 3.42
C ASP A 62 -14.74 12.49 3.04
N PHE A 63 -13.99 12.05 2.01
CA PHE A 63 -13.94 10.68 1.52
C PHE A 63 -12.50 10.22 1.27
N VAL A 64 -11.87 9.70 2.32
CA VAL A 64 -10.44 9.33 2.35
C VAL A 64 -10.22 7.82 2.33
N ASP A 65 -11.30 7.05 2.22
CA ASP A 65 -11.23 5.61 2.29
C ASP A 65 -10.79 5.01 0.96
N ILE A 66 -9.48 4.92 0.77
CA ILE A 66 -8.88 4.39 -0.46
C ILE A 66 -9.24 2.91 -0.73
N TYR A 67 -9.76 2.18 0.25
CA TYR A 67 -10.22 0.79 0.06
C TYR A 67 -11.58 0.73 -0.66
N GLU A 68 -12.36 1.81 -0.60
CA GLU A 68 -13.65 1.90 -1.29
C GLU A 68 -13.51 2.40 -2.73
N PHE A 69 -12.31 2.81 -3.14
CA PHE A 69 -12.08 3.36 -4.48
C PHE A 69 -12.13 2.27 -5.54
N SER A 70 -12.66 2.64 -6.71
CA SER A 70 -12.74 1.78 -7.88
C SER A 70 -11.33 1.43 -8.36
N GLN A 71 -11.05 0.14 -8.50
CA GLN A 71 -9.78 -0.32 -9.07
C GLN A 71 -9.68 0.09 -10.54
N LEU A 72 -8.46 0.39 -10.98
CA LEU A 72 -8.14 0.73 -12.36
C LEU A 72 -8.39 -0.48 -13.28
N ASP A 73 -8.02 -1.67 -12.82
CA ASP A 73 -8.27 -2.93 -13.51
C ASP A 73 -9.44 -3.68 -12.86
N PRO A 74 -10.58 -3.86 -13.56
CA PRO A 74 -11.73 -4.60 -13.03
C PRO A 74 -11.48 -6.11 -12.91
N ASP A 75 -10.48 -6.66 -13.62
CA ASP A 75 -10.11 -8.07 -13.52
C ASP A 75 -9.27 -8.36 -12.25
N GLU A 76 -8.71 -7.30 -11.62
CA GLU A 76 -7.91 -7.37 -10.39
C GLU A 76 -8.54 -6.55 -9.25
N PRO A 77 -9.72 -6.95 -8.73
CA PRO A 77 -10.44 -6.20 -7.68
C PRO A 77 -9.69 -6.12 -6.34
N PHE A 78 -8.68 -6.96 -6.14
CA PHE A 78 -7.81 -6.98 -4.96
C PHE A 78 -6.37 -6.56 -5.31
N GLY A 79 -6.19 -5.88 -6.45
CA GLY A 79 -4.88 -5.55 -6.99
C GLY A 79 -4.12 -6.77 -7.53
N VAL A 80 -2.90 -6.51 -7.99
CA VAL A 80 -1.96 -7.55 -8.45
C VAL A 80 -1.36 -8.23 -7.22
N ILE A 81 -1.76 -9.48 -6.96
CA ILE A 81 -1.27 -10.25 -5.81
C ILE A 81 -0.10 -11.15 -6.22
N ASN A 82 1.03 -11.00 -5.51
CA ASN A 82 2.21 -11.85 -5.63
C ASN A 82 2.49 -12.53 -4.29
N SER A 83 2.85 -13.82 -4.30
CA SER A 83 3.13 -14.58 -3.07
C SER A 83 4.60 -14.92 -2.93
N PHE A 84 5.10 -14.87 -1.70
CA PHE A 84 6.51 -15.11 -1.33
C PHE A 84 6.61 -15.98 -0.09
N ASP A 85 7.67 -16.79 0.00
CA ASP A 85 7.91 -17.66 1.15
C ASP A 85 8.54 -16.90 2.34
N THR A 86 9.16 -15.74 2.07
CA THR A 86 9.82 -14.91 3.08
C THR A 86 9.43 -13.45 2.98
N VAL A 87 9.44 -12.76 4.13
CA VAL A 87 9.22 -11.31 4.19
C VAL A 87 10.32 -10.53 3.48
N GLU A 88 11.56 -11.04 3.52
CA GLU A 88 12.71 -10.41 2.86
C GLU A 88 12.55 -10.43 1.34
N ASP A 89 12.06 -11.54 0.78
CA ASP A 89 11.77 -11.63 -0.67
C ASP A 89 10.62 -10.72 -1.08
N ALA A 90 9.55 -10.65 -0.27
CA ALA A 90 8.43 -9.74 -0.50
C ALA A 90 8.90 -8.27 -0.52
N LEU A 91 9.64 -7.84 0.50
CA LEU A 91 10.16 -6.47 0.59
C LEU A 91 11.11 -6.13 -0.55
N LYS A 92 11.97 -7.08 -0.94
CA LYS A 92 12.89 -6.90 -2.05
C LYS A 92 12.17 -6.79 -3.39
N PHE A 93 11.10 -7.57 -3.56
CA PHE A 93 10.26 -7.48 -4.74
C PHE A 93 9.59 -6.10 -4.81
N ASP A 94 9.08 -5.58 -3.69
CA ASP A 94 8.44 -4.26 -3.65
C ASP A 94 9.40 -3.13 -4.01
N ASP A 95 10.62 -3.18 -3.49
CA ASP A 95 11.69 -2.22 -3.84
C ASP A 95 12.04 -2.29 -5.33
N THR A 96 12.20 -3.50 -5.87
CA THR A 96 12.65 -3.71 -7.26
C THR A 96 11.55 -3.43 -8.29
N SER A 97 10.33 -3.89 -8.04
CA SER A 97 9.22 -3.86 -8.99
C SER A 97 8.40 -2.58 -8.89
N TYR A 98 8.21 -2.07 -7.68
CA TYR A 98 7.30 -0.95 -7.41
C TYR A 98 7.98 0.27 -6.79
N THR A 99 9.32 0.25 -6.63
CA THR A 99 10.08 1.35 -6.02
C THR A 99 9.65 1.66 -4.58
N ALA A 100 9.15 0.64 -3.86
CA ALA A 100 8.76 0.77 -2.48
C ALA A 100 10.00 0.95 -1.57
N MET A 101 9.88 1.75 -0.52
CA MET A 101 10.96 2.01 0.43
C MET A 101 10.67 1.35 1.78
N ILE A 102 11.61 0.57 2.30
CA ILE A 102 11.49 -0.12 3.60
C ILE A 102 11.13 0.83 4.75
N GLY A 103 11.58 2.09 4.70
CA GLY A 103 11.30 3.12 5.72
C GLY A 103 10.03 3.94 5.52
N LYS A 104 9.15 3.55 4.58
CA LYS A 104 7.91 4.26 4.24
C LYS A 104 6.64 3.44 4.43
N TYR A 105 6.77 2.23 4.95
CA TYR A 105 5.62 1.43 5.33
C TYR A 105 4.92 1.97 6.57
N VAL A 106 3.60 1.85 6.60
CA VAL A 106 2.71 2.19 7.70
C VAL A 106 1.93 0.95 8.12
N SER A 107 1.28 1.01 9.28
CA SER A 107 0.35 -0.05 9.69
C SER A 107 -0.92 -0.01 8.83
N ALA A 108 -1.57 -1.15 8.64
CA ALA A 108 -2.83 -1.20 7.91
C ALA A 108 -3.86 -0.18 8.43
N GLY A 109 -4.45 0.60 7.53
CA GLY A 109 -5.38 1.68 7.85
C GLY A 109 -4.73 3.06 7.98
N SER A 110 -3.45 3.15 8.35
CA SER A 110 -2.74 4.44 8.42
C SER A 110 -2.42 5.03 7.04
N ILE A 111 -2.61 4.26 5.96
CA ILE A 111 -2.42 4.76 4.60
C ILE A 111 -3.45 5.83 4.22
N GLN A 112 -4.65 5.81 4.81
CA GLN A 112 -5.66 6.86 4.60
C GLN A 112 -5.15 8.22 5.08
N GLU A 113 -4.31 8.23 6.11
CA GLU A 113 -3.63 9.45 6.52
C GLU A 113 -2.69 9.93 5.41
N GLU A 114 -1.92 9.05 4.75
CA GLU A 114 -1.01 9.47 3.65
C GLU A 114 -1.80 10.05 2.47
N TYR A 115 -3.00 9.52 2.23
CA TYR A 115 -3.91 10.06 1.24
C TYR A 115 -4.43 11.46 1.63
N LEU A 116 -4.77 11.69 2.90
CA LEU A 116 -5.11 13.01 3.42
C LEU A 116 -3.98 14.02 3.19
N ASP A 117 -2.74 13.67 3.55
CA ASP A 117 -1.58 14.53 3.29
C ASP A 117 -1.45 14.87 1.79
N TYR A 118 -1.72 13.91 0.91
CA TYR A 118 -1.74 14.13 -0.53
C TYR A 118 -2.84 15.13 -0.93
N LEU A 119 -4.07 14.99 -0.42
CA LEU A 119 -5.17 15.93 -0.66
C LEU A 119 -4.82 17.35 -0.19
N GLU A 120 -4.25 17.50 1.00
CA GLU A 120 -3.80 18.80 1.52
C GLU A 120 -2.71 19.41 0.63
N SER A 121 -1.75 18.60 0.16
CA SER A 121 -0.67 19.06 -0.73
C SER A 121 -1.13 19.48 -2.13
N ARG A 122 -2.33 19.06 -2.53
CA ARG A 122 -2.96 19.40 -3.82
C ARG A 122 -3.74 20.73 -3.76
N SER A 123 -4.09 21.21 -2.56
CA SER A 123 -4.88 22.43 -2.32
C SER A 123 -4.13 23.75 -2.53
#